data_AF-A0AA96W9L3-F1
#
_entry.id   AF-A0AA96W9L3-F1
#
_cell.length_a   1.000
_cell.length_b   1.000
_cell.length_c   1.000
_cell.angle_alpha   90.00
_cell.angle_beta   90.00
_cell.angle_gamma   90.00
#
_symmetry.space_group_name_H-M   'P 1'
#
loop_
_entity.id
_entity.type
_entity.pdbx_description
1 polymer ?
#
loop_
_entity_poly.entity_id
_entity_poly.type
_entity_poly.pdbx_seq_one_letter_code
_entity_poly.pdbx_strand_id
1 'polypeptide(L)'
;MAKFHPTPGLDRMVAMMVAPHVHEVAREVERAAKRFAPPTKKWITVADDRVRPTHAAAHGQERPDNLRFEINSMDWDRKHRGVGPLTYMKQPRDESSRAVANIKNCRCSVHTIPDGISRNIRTLPPVITGSTVTAKVVASGKFVVEAEVGTVYPGNLEAVGAFYMARAAAAVAARR
;
A
#
# COMPACT_ATOMS: atom_id res chain seq x y z
N MET A 1 -42.60 -29.87 -28.39
CA MET A 1 -41.54 -29.35 -27.50
C MET A 1 -41.78 -27.85 -27.32
N ALA A 2 -41.98 -27.38 -26.09
CA ALA A 2 -42.11 -25.94 -25.82
C ALA A 2 -40.72 -25.27 -25.93
N LYS A 3 -40.59 -24.21 -26.73
CA LYS A 3 -39.38 -23.37 -26.77
C LYS A 3 -39.53 -22.25 -25.75
N PHE A 4 -38.57 -22.13 -24.84
CA PHE A 4 -38.48 -20.99 -23.94
C PHE A 4 -38.19 -19.71 -24.74
N HIS A 5 -39.03 -18.70 -24.56
CA HIS A 5 -38.82 -17.37 -25.10
C HIS A 5 -38.63 -16.44 -23.90
N PRO A 6 -37.39 -16.00 -23.60
CA PRO A 6 -37.16 -15.09 -22.48
C PRO A 6 -37.94 -13.81 -22.71
N THR A 7 -38.61 -13.32 -21.67
CA THR A 7 -39.19 -11.97 -21.68
C THR A 7 -38.07 -10.97 -21.97
N PRO A 8 -38.25 -10.02 -22.91
CA PRO A 8 -37.26 -8.98 -23.15
C PRO A 8 -36.86 -8.29 -21.84
N GLY A 9 -35.56 -8.26 -21.54
CA GLY A 9 -35.04 -7.67 -20.30
C GLY A 9 -34.97 -8.61 -19.10
N LEU A 10 -35.30 -9.91 -19.25
CA LEU A 10 -35.15 -10.93 -18.20
C LEU A 10 -33.72 -10.96 -17.65
N ASP A 11 -32.73 -10.87 -18.53
CA ASP A 11 -31.30 -10.84 -18.22
C ASP A 11 -30.92 -9.61 -17.37
N ARG A 12 -31.52 -8.44 -17.62
CA ARG A 12 -31.36 -7.28 -16.74
C ARG A 12 -32.03 -7.49 -15.39
N MET A 13 -33.19 -8.12 -15.34
CA MET A 13 -33.88 -8.45 -14.08
C MET A 13 -33.04 -9.41 -13.23
N VAL A 14 -32.50 -10.47 -13.85
CA VAL A 14 -31.59 -11.42 -13.20
C VAL A 14 -30.33 -10.69 -12.71
N ALA A 15 -29.73 -9.82 -13.52
CA ALA A 15 -28.57 -9.03 -13.11
C ALA A 15 -28.87 -8.15 -11.88
N MET A 16 -30.05 -7.52 -11.79
CA MET A 16 -30.46 -6.76 -10.60
C MET A 16 -30.62 -7.65 -9.36
N MET A 17 -31.14 -8.87 -9.52
CA MET A 17 -31.26 -9.83 -8.41
C MET A 17 -29.89 -10.33 -7.93
N VAL A 18 -28.94 -10.51 -8.84
CA VAL A 18 -27.59 -11.01 -8.54
C VAL A 18 -26.66 -9.90 -8.01
N ALA A 19 -26.94 -8.64 -8.31
CA ALA A 19 -26.08 -7.50 -7.94
C ALA A 19 -25.74 -7.40 -6.44
N PRO A 20 -26.69 -7.59 -5.49
CA PRO A 20 -26.36 -7.60 -4.06
C PRO A 20 -25.37 -8.71 -3.68
N HIS A 21 -25.49 -9.90 -4.29
CA HIS A 21 -24.58 -11.02 -4.03
C HIS A 21 -23.17 -10.75 -4.54
N VAL A 22 -23.05 -10.18 -5.74
CA VAL A 22 -21.76 -9.76 -6.33
C VAL A 22 -21.12 -8.67 -5.47
N HIS A 23 -21.91 -7.72 -4.96
CA HIS A 23 -21.41 -6.70 -4.06
C HIS A 23 -20.91 -7.29 -2.73
N GLU A 24 -21.59 -8.30 -2.18
CA GLU A 24 -21.11 -8.97 -0.97
C GLU A 24 -19.75 -9.67 -1.19
N VAL A 25 -19.55 -10.31 -2.34
CA VAL A 25 -18.23 -10.88 -2.69
C VAL A 25 -17.16 -9.80 -2.69
N ALA A 26 -17.45 -8.63 -3.26
CA ALA A 26 -16.51 -7.52 -3.26
C ALA A 26 -16.25 -6.99 -1.84
N ARG A 27 -17.26 -6.94 -0.96
CA ARG A 27 -17.08 -6.59 0.47
C ARG A 27 -16.24 -7.63 1.22
N GLU A 28 -16.35 -8.92 0.89
CA GLU A 28 -15.45 -9.95 1.43
C GLU A 28 -14.00 -9.72 1.00
N VAL A 29 -13.79 -9.39 -0.28
CA VAL A 29 -12.46 -9.04 -0.82
C VAL A 29 -11.93 -7.79 -0.12
N GLU A 30 -12.73 -6.74 0.08
CA GLU A 30 -12.33 -5.55 0.83
C GLU A 30 -11.89 -5.90 2.26
N ARG A 31 -12.69 -6.68 3.00
CA ARG A 31 -12.35 -7.08 4.38
C ARG A 31 -11.06 -7.89 4.42
N ALA A 32 -10.84 -8.78 3.44
CA ALA A 32 -9.60 -9.53 3.32
C ALA A 32 -8.41 -8.61 2.98
N ALA A 33 -8.58 -7.70 2.02
CA ALA A 33 -7.55 -6.75 1.61
C ALA A 33 -7.14 -5.84 2.76
N LYS A 34 -8.10 -5.35 3.56
CA LYS A 34 -7.83 -4.54 4.77
C LYS A 34 -6.99 -5.27 5.81
N ARG A 35 -7.15 -6.59 5.96
CA ARG A 35 -6.34 -7.41 6.88
C ARG A 35 -4.92 -7.67 6.36
N PHE A 36 -4.77 -7.81 5.05
CA PHE A 36 -3.46 -8.05 4.42
C PHE A 36 -2.69 -6.77 4.13
N ALA A 37 -3.37 -5.63 4.09
CA ALA A 37 -2.77 -4.34 3.84
C ALA A 37 -1.72 -4.03 4.92
N PRO A 38 -0.52 -3.59 4.53
CA PRO A 38 0.51 -3.26 5.50
C PRO A 38 0.07 -2.04 6.33
N PRO A 39 0.47 -1.97 7.61
CA PRO A 39 0.40 -0.73 8.35
C PRO A 39 1.29 0.32 7.68
N THR A 40 1.11 1.58 8.05
CA THR A 40 2.10 2.62 7.70
C THR A 40 2.97 2.90 8.91
N LYS A 41 4.11 3.51 8.67
CA LYS A 41 5.07 3.93 9.66
C LYS A 41 5.42 5.39 9.42
N LYS A 42 5.58 6.12 10.52
CA LYS A 42 5.89 7.55 10.51
C LYS A 42 7.24 7.79 11.15
N TRP A 43 8.09 8.55 10.47
CA TRP A 43 9.38 8.97 11.00
C TRP A 43 9.19 10.09 12.02
N ILE A 44 9.59 9.85 13.26
CA ILE A 44 9.48 10.82 14.34
C ILE A 44 10.88 11.22 14.77
N THR A 45 11.10 12.52 14.81
CA THR A 45 12.38 13.12 15.19
C THR A 45 12.16 13.90 16.48
N VAL A 46 13.06 13.72 17.47
CA VAL A 46 13.02 14.48 18.72
C VAL A 46 13.22 15.97 18.40
N ALA A 47 12.47 16.85 19.06
CA ALA A 47 12.63 18.29 18.90
C ALA A 47 13.81 18.80 19.75
N ASP A 48 15.03 18.50 19.32
CA ASP A 48 16.26 19.02 19.94
C ASP A 48 17.30 19.46 18.89
N ASP A 49 18.14 20.42 19.27
CA ASP A 49 19.13 21.05 18.39
C ASP A 49 20.28 20.10 17.97
N ARG A 50 20.34 18.88 18.51
CA ARG A 50 21.36 17.88 18.14
C ARG A 50 20.89 16.98 17.00
N VAL A 51 19.64 17.11 16.57
CA VAL A 51 19.12 16.40 15.41
C VAL A 51 19.75 16.94 14.14
N ARG A 52 20.19 16.02 13.27
CA ARG A 52 20.72 16.39 11.95
C ARG A 52 19.63 16.99 11.07
N PRO A 53 19.94 18.03 10.27
CA PRO A 53 18.97 18.63 9.34
C PRO A 53 18.32 17.62 8.39
N THR A 54 19.06 16.61 7.93
CA THR A 54 18.54 15.53 7.07
C THR A 54 17.42 14.73 7.75
N HIS A 55 17.53 14.49 9.06
CA HIS A 55 16.54 13.77 9.85
C HIS A 55 15.37 14.66 10.30
N ALA A 56 15.63 15.95 10.52
CA ALA A 56 14.58 16.94 10.74
C ALA A 56 13.69 17.07 9.50
N ALA A 57 14.28 17.08 8.29
CA ALA A 57 13.53 17.11 7.03
C ALA A 57 12.69 15.84 6.79
N ALA A 58 13.14 14.69 7.30
CA ALA A 58 12.37 13.44 7.24
C ALA A 58 11.24 13.38 8.29
N HIS A 59 11.19 14.31 9.24
CA HIS A 59 10.16 14.33 10.29
C HIS A 59 8.76 14.33 9.68
N GLY A 60 7.92 13.42 10.19
CA GLY A 60 6.53 13.31 9.78
C GLY A 60 6.32 12.57 8.46
N GLN A 61 7.38 12.16 7.75
CA GLN A 61 7.25 11.32 6.58
C GLN A 61 6.53 10.02 6.97
N GLU A 62 5.47 9.69 6.24
CA GLU A 62 4.71 8.46 6.42
C GLU A 62 4.89 7.57 5.19
N ARG A 63 5.22 6.29 5.41
CA ARG A 63 5.41 5.29 4.36
C ARG A 63 4.72 3.98 4.78
N PRO A 64 4.20 3.17 3.84
CA PRO A 64 3.87 1.78 4.11
C PRO A 64 5.04 1.03 4.74
N ASP A 65 4.76 0.08 5.64
CA ASP A 65 5.80 -0.59 6.42
C ASP A 65 6.81 -1.38 5.56
N ASN A 66 6.36 -1.93 4.44
CA ASN A 66 7.23 -2.61 3.49
C ASN A 66 8.12 -1.64 2.68
N LEU A 67 7.81 -0.35 2.64
CA LEU A 67 8.55 0.66 1.91
C LEU A 67 9.61 1.35 2.78
N ARG A 68 10.54 2.05 2.12
CA ARG A 68 11.61 2.81 2.78
C ARG A 68 11.25 4.30 2.87
N PHE A 69 11.66 4.93 3.96
CA PHE A 69 11.76 6.37 4.08
C PHE A 69 12.81 6.91 3.12
N GLU A 70 12.65 8.16 2.74
CA GLU A 70 13.55 8.87 1.85
C GLU A 70 14.16 10.04 2.64
N ILE A 71 15.48 10.04 2.73
CA ILE A 71 16.24 10.97 3.56
C ILE A 71 17.35 11.56 2.71
N ASN A 72 17.56 12.87 2.84
CA ASN A 72 18.70 13.53 2.21
C ASN A 72 20.01 12.85 2.62
N SER A 73 20.81 12.50 1.63
CA SER A 73 22.14 11.92 1.87
C SER A 73 23.06 12.97 2.47
N MET A 74 23.86 12.56 3.45
CA MET A 74 24.94 13.41 3.94
C MET A 74 26.03 13.55 2.88
N ASP A 75 26.68 14.72 2.83
CA ASP A 75 27.79 14.96 1.90
C ASP A 75 28.94 13.97 2.06
N TRP A 76 29.17 13.49 3.29
CA TRP A 76 30.17 12.46 3.53
C TRP A 76 29.82 11.16 2.80
N ASP A 77 28.57 10.68 2.94
CA ASP A 77 28.12 9.45 2.26
C ASP A 77 28.17 9.64 0.73
N ARG A 78 27.77 10.81 0.23
CA ARG A 78 27.85 11.12 -1.21
C ARG A 78 29.29 11.04 -1.74
N LYS A 79 30.25 11.67 -1.04
CA LYS A 79 31.66 11.72 -1.45
C LYS A 79 32.41 10.40 -1.29
N HIS A 80 32.07 9.58 -0.29
CA HIS A 80 32.87 8.39 0.07
C HIS A 80 32.17 7.06 -0.22
N ARG A 81 30.85 7.04 -0.39
CA ARG A 81 30.06 5.81 -0.64
C ARG A 81 29.37 5.81 -2.00
N GLY A 82 29.43 6.92 -2.73
CA GLY A 82 28.79 7.07 -4.04
C GLY A 82 27.26 6.99 -3.96
N VAL A 83 26.66 7.31 -2.81
CA VAL A 83 25.19 7.40 -2.71
C VAL A 83 24.70 8.64 -3.45
N GLY A 84 23.49 8.57 -4.00
CA GLY A 84 22.83 9.70 -4.65
C GLY A 84 22.45 10.82 -3.67
N PRO A 85 21.69 11.83 -4.12
CA PRO A 85 21.22 12.92 -3.26
C PRO A 85 20.27 12.44 -2.14
N LEU A 86 19.67 11.27 -2.33
CA LEU A 86 18.74 10.64 -1.39
C LEU A 86 19.25 9.26 -0.98
N THR A 87 18.94 8.90 0.25
CA THR A 87 19.17 7.58 0.85
C THR A 87 17.85 7.01 1.34
N TYR A 88 17.73 5.69 1.30
CA TYR A 88 16.48 4.99 1.55
C TYR A 88 16.59 4.08 2.78
N MET A 89 15.86 4.41 3.84
CA MET A 89 15.97 3.75 5.14
C MET A 89 14.66 3.06 5.51
N LYS A 90 14.70 1.82 5.98
CA LYS A 90 13.53 1.14 6.55
C LYS A 90 13.05 1.79 7.85
N GLN A 91 14.00 2.31 8.63
CA GLN A 91 13.79 2.92 9.95
C GLN A 91 15.02 3.74 10.35
N PRO A 92 14.94 4.57 11.41
CA PRO A 92 16.10 5.17 12.04
C PRO A 92 17.17 4.13 12.34
N ARG A 93 18.41 4.46 12.01
CA ARG A 93 19.57 3.55 12.18
C ARG A 93 19.52 2.27 11.33
N ASP A 94 18.78 2.28 10.22
CA ASP A 94 18.79 1.18 9.25
C ASP A 94 20.16 0.98 8.58
N GLU A 95 20.89 -0.03 9.04
CA GLU A 95 22.21 -0.42 8.52
C GLU A 95 22.17 -0.88 7.06
N SER A 96 21.01 -1.31 6.54
CA SER A 96 20.86 -1.72 5.14
C SER A 96 20.86 -0.55 4.15
N SER A 97 20.72 0.69 4.63
CA SER A 97 20.55 1.88 3.79
C SER A 97 21.82 2.41 3.11
N ARG A 98 22.99 1.85 3.45
CA ARG A 98 24.34 2.35 3.07
C ARG A 98 24.65 3.79 3.52
N ALA A 99 23.73 4.46 4.22
CA ALA A 99 23.83 5.84 4.69
C ALA A 99 24.48 5.93 6.07
N VAL A 100 25.75 5.55 6.15
CA VAL A 100 26.46 5.37 7.43
C VAL A 100 26.49 6.67 8.25
N ALA A 101 26.67 7.82 7.60
CA ALA A 101 26.71 9.10 8.30
C ALA A 101 25.34 9.50 8.88
N ASN A 102 24.24 9.15 8.20
CA ASN A 102 22.87 9.37 8.70
C ASN A 102 22.56 8.49 9.94
N ILE A 103 23.17 7.31 10.07
CA ILE A 103 22.92 6.41 11.19
C ILE A 103 23.56 6.93 12.51
N LYS A 104 24.70 7.61 12.43
CA LYS A 104 25.48 8.01 13.61
C LYS A 104 24.79 9.12 14.42
N ASN A 105 24.65 8.88 15.72
CA ASN A 105 23.98 9.75 16.69
C ASN A 105 22.53 10.10 16.30
N CYS A 106 21.87 9.23 15.54
CA CYS A 106 20.47 9.41 15.20
C CYS A 106 19.60 9.45 16.47
N ARG A 107 18.67 10.40 16.56
CA ARG A 107 17.73 10.59 17.68
C ARG A 107 16.27 10.44 17.23
N CYS A 108 16.03 9.63 16.20
CA CYS A 108 14.70 9.43 15.61
C CYS A 108 14.13 8.08 16.03
N SER A 109 12.80 7.99 16.05
CA SER A 109 12.03 6.76 16.23
C SER A 109 11.06 6.57 15.04
N VAL A 110 10.48 5.38 14.96
CA VAL A 110 9.39 5.10 14.03
C VAL A 110 8.15 4.75 14.83
N HIS A 111 7.04 5.37 14.46
CA HIS A 111 5.73 5.08 15.04
C HIS A 111 4.88 4.37 14.00
N THR A 112 4.38 3.19 14.35
CA THR A 112 3.48 2.41 13.49
C THR A 112 2.06 2.94 13.60
N ILE A 113 1.38 3.04 12.46
CA ILE A 113 -0.03 3.42 12.32
C ILE A 113 -0.77 2.18 11.80
N PRO A 114 -1.50 1.44 12.66
CA PRO A 114 -2.09 0.14 12.32
C PRO A 114 -3.00 0.18 11.09
N ASP A 115 -3.84 1.21 10.97
CA ASP A 115 -4.80 1.34 9.87
C ASP A 115 -4.14 1.66 8.52
N GLY A 116 -2.87 2.09 8.52
CA GLY A 116 -1.99 2.17 7.37
C GLY A 116 -2.64 2.37 6.00
N ILE A 117 -2.42 1.41 5.10
CA ILE A 117 -3.07 1.37 3.79
C ILE A 117 -4.54 0.94 3.88
N SER A 118 -4.92 0.17 4.90
CA SER A 118 -6.27 -0.42 5.01
C SER A 118 -7.38 0.64 5.03
N ARG A 119 -7.13 1.81 5.64
CA ARG A 119 -8.08 2.94 5.67
C ARG A 119 -8.44 3.50 4.29
N ASN A 120 -7.62 3.22 3.29
CA ASN A 120 -7.76 3.71 1.91
C ASN A 120 -8.44 2.69 0.98
N ILE A 121 -8.85 1.53 1.50
CA ILE A 121 -9.48 0.45 0.73
C ILE A 121 -10.99 0.53 0.90
N ARG A 122 -11.72 0.49 -0.22
CA ARG A 122 -13.20 0.47 -0.20
C ARG A 122 -13.78 -0.28 -1.39
N THR A 123 -14.96 -0.85 -1.20
CA THR A 123 -15.79 -1.36 -2.28
C THR A 123 -16.64 -0.25 -2.87
N LEU A 124 -16.76 -0.22 -4.20
CA LEU A 124 -17.68 0.66 -4.92
C LEU A 124 -19.03 -0.03 -5.14
N PRO A 125 -20.14 0.72 -5.28
CA PRO A 125 -21.43 0.15 -5.66
C PRO A 125 -21.32 -0.68 -6.95
N PRO A 126 -22.07 -1.78 -7.07
CA PRO A 126 -22.06 -2.59 -8.28
C PRO A 126 -22.67 -1.80 -9.44
N VAL A 127 -22.07 -1.96 -10.62
CA VAL A 127 -22.55 -1.37 -11.88
C VAL A 127 -23.12 -2.50 -12.74
N ILE A 128 -24.34 -2.31 -13.23
CA ILE A 128 -25.00 -3.25 -14.15
C ILE A 128 -24.92 -2.69 -15.57
N THR A 129 -24.28 -3.43 -16.46
CA THR A 129 -24.19 -3.12 -17.90
C THR A 129 -24.76 -4.29 -18.71
N GLY A 130 -26.00 -4.12 -19.18
CA GLY A 130 -26.75 -5.19 -19.84
C GLY A 130 -27.01 -6.36 -18.88
N SER A 131 -26.50 -7.54 -19.22
CA SER A 131 -26.54 -8.76 -18.40
C SER A 131 -25.36 -8.90 -17.43
N THR A 132 -24.40 -7.96 -17.45
CA THR A 132 -23.17 -8.04 -16.65
C THR A 132 -23.30 -7.22 -15.38
N VAL A 133 -22.91 -7.81 -14.24
CA VAL A 133 -22.76 -7.11 -12.96
C VAL A 133 -21.28 -7.00 -12.64
N THR A 134 -20.78 -5.79 -12.41
CA THR A 134 -19.40 -5.53 -12.00
C THR A 134 -19.36 -4.85 -10.64
N ALA A 135 -18.63 -5.41 -9.68
CA ALA A 135 -18.26 -4.73 -8.45
C ALA A 135 -16.74 -4.48 -8.44
N LYS A 136 -16.31 -3.37 -7.85
CA LYS A 136 -14.89 -2.98 -7.79
C LYS A 136 -14.46 -2.76 -6.36
N VAL A 137 -13.30 -3.31 -5.99
CA VAL A 137 -12.60 -2.96 -4.76
C VAL A 137 -11.42 -2.10 -5.15
N VAL A 138 -11.29 -0.92 -4.54
CA VAL A 138 -10.27 0.07 -4.88
C VAL A 138 -9.45 0.43 -3.64
N ALA A 139 -8.14 0.55 -3.82
CA ALA A 139 -7.23 1.17 -2.88
C ALA A 139 -6.72 2.46 -3.51
N SER A 140 -6.90 3.60 -2.83
CA SER A 140 -6.53 4.91 -3.37
C SER A 140 -5.75 5.73 -2.37
N GLY A 141 -4.57 6.22 -2.73
CA GLY A 141 -3.75 7.04 -1.85
C GLY A 141 -2.30 7.07 -2.31
N LYS A 142 -1.45 7.76 -1.56
CA LYS A 142 0.00 7.74 -1.80
C LYS A 142 0.54 6.34 -1.49
N PHE A 143 1.43 5.87 -2.36
CA PHE A 143 2.17 4.61 -2.19
C PHE A 143 1.36 3.33 -2.22
N VAL A 144 0.07 3.35 -2.61
CA VAL A 144 -0.77 2.14 -2.65
C VAL A 144 -0.25 1.13 -3.67
N VAL A 145 0.24 1.59 -4.82
CA VAL A 145 0.77 0.73 -5.88
C VAL A 145 2.08 0.11 -5.43
N GLU A 146 3.02 0.92 -4.97
CA GLU A 146 4.32 0.49 -4.49
C GLU A 146 4.19 -0.43 -3.26
N ALA A 147 3.21 -0.20 -2.40
CA ALA A 147 2.90 -1.11 -1.30
C ALA A 147 2.40 -2.48 -1.80
N GLU A 148 1.55 -2.49 -2.84
CA GLU A 148 1.01 -3.72 -3.42
C GLU A 148 2.10 -4.54 -4.13
N VAL A 149 2.80 -3.93 -5.09
CA VAL A 149 3.69 -4.66 -6.01
C VAL A 149 5.17 -4.58 -5.64
N GLY A 150 5.53 -3.72 -4.70
CA GLY A 150 6.92 -3.45 -4.33
C GLY A 150 7.54 -2.35 -5.17
N THR A 151 8.82 -2.07 -4.91
CA THR A 151 9.60 -1.09 -5.66
C THR A 151 11.09 -1.39 -5.53
N VAL A 152 11.89 -0.87 -6.46
CA VAL A 152 13.35 -0.94 -6.43
C VAL A 152 13.90 0.47 -6.31
N TYR A 153 14.61 0.73 -5.22
CA TYR A 153 15.28 2.00 -4.98
C TYR A 153 16.70 1.98 -5.59
N PRO A 154 17.29 3.17 -5.85
CA PRO A 154 18.68 3.30 -6.26
C PRO A 154 19.64 2.42 -5.47
N GLY A 155 20.59 1.79 -6.18
CA GLY A 155 21.53 0.84 -5.60
C GLY A 155 20.96 -0.57 -5.40
N ASN A 156 19.93 -0.95 -6.17
CA ASN A 156 19.24 -2.24 -6.12
C ASN A 156 18.71 -2.59 -4.73
N LEU A 157 18.25 -1.56 -3.99
CA LEU A 157 17.60 -1.77 -2.71
C LEU A 157 16.14 -2.11 -2.97
N GLU A 158 15.77 -3.37 -2.79
CA GLU A 158 14.41 -3.83 -3.05
C GLU A 158 13.49 -3.64 -1.83
N ALA A 159 12.24 -3.26 -2.11
CA ALA A 159 11.11 -3.37 -1.20
C ALA A 159 10.10 -4.35 -1.79
N VAL A 160 9.89 -5.46 -1.09
CA VAL A 160 8.97 -6.52 -1.51
C VAL A 160 7.52 -6.03 -1.39
N GLY A 161 6.72 -6.31 -2.41
CA GLY A 161 5.29 -6.03 -2.41
C GLY A 161 4.56 -6.82 -1.32
N ALA A 162 3.55 -6.19 -0.70
CA ALA A 162 2.69 -6.85 0.27
C ALA A 162 1.61 -7.72 -0.40
N PHE A 163 1.31 -7.44 -1.68
CA PHE A 163 0.31 -8.13 -2.51
C PHE A 163 -1.05 -8.26 -1.82
N TYR A 164 -1.48 -7.22 -1.10
CA TYR A 164 -2.65 -7.28 -0.23
C TYR A 164 -3.96 -7.37 -1.01
N MET A 165 -4.06 -6.77 -2.20
CA MET A 165 -5.23 -6.90 -3.08
C MET A 165 -5.23 -8.27 -3.77
N ALA A 166 -4.10 -8.68 -4.35
CA ALA A 166 -4.00 -9.96 -5.04
C ALA A 166 -4.27 -11.14 -4.09
N ARG A 167 -3.67 -11.12 -2.89
CA ARG A 167 -3.90 -12.14 -1.86
C ARG A 167 -5.33 -12.14 -1.36
N ALA A 168 -5.98 -10.98 -1.24
CA ALA A 168 -7.38 -10.90 -0.85
C ALA A 168 -8.31 -11.53 -1.88
N ALA A 169 -8.11 -11.23 -3.17
CA ALA A 169 -8.87 -11.82 -4.25
C ALA A 169 -8.70 -13.35 -4.27
N ALA A 170 -7.44 -13.84 -4.19
CA ALA A 170 -7.15 -15.26 -4.15
C ALA A 170 -7.77 -15.97 -2.92
N ALA A 171 -7.71 -15.35 -1.75
CA ALA A 171 -8.26 -15.91 -0.52
C ALA A 171 -9.79 -16.01 -0.52
N VAL A 172 -10.49 -15.08 -1.18
CA VAL A 172 -11.95 -15.16 -1.36
C VAL A 172 -12.32 -16.17 -2.43
N ALA A 173 -11.57 -16.20 -3.54
CA ALA A 173 -11.78 -17.17 -4.62
C ALA A 173 -11.63 -18.62 -4.14
N ALA A 174 -10.62 -18.90 -3.30
CA ALA A 174 -10.36 -20.25 -2.79
C ALA A 174 -11.42 -20.80 -1.80
N ARG A 175 -12.37 -19.97 -1.34
CA ARG A 175 -13.45 -20.39 -0.43
C ARG A 175 -14.73 -20.80 -1.16
N ARG A 176 -14.75 -20.67 -2.49
CA ARG A 176 -15.88 -20.97 -3.35
C ARG A 176 -15.55 -22.14 -4.26
#